data_AF-A0A7M3X5Y2-F1
#
_entry.id   AF-A0A7M3X5Y2-F1
#
_cell.length_a   1.000
_cell.length_b   1.000
_cell.length_c   1.000
_cell.angle_alpha   90.00
_cell.angle_beta   90.00
_cell.angle_gamma   90.00
#
_symmetry.space_group_name_H-M   'P 1'
#
loop_
_entity.id
_entity.type
_entity.pdbx_description
1 polymer ?
#
loop_
_entity_poly.entity_id
_entity_poly.type
_entity_poly.pdbx_seq_one_letter_code
_entity_poly.pdbx_strand_id
1 'polypeptide(L)'
;VCLPPHQWARNTGSEFEGDLSIFESAPRGIVMVTHGDVVDCDSPKDFGILSGDDLVYRLATELSGVKRLVFAMGGVEGVLTDPPTENNDAEKLIETLHQHEAFDGEHREQLDVTGGIGLKVERGFQTAAHGIAVHLVSGEIDERVRDACLGDDVRGTILVP
;
A
#
# COMPACT_ATOMS: atom_id res chain seq x y z
N VAL A 1 17.17 2.27 9.41
CA VAL A 1 16.86 3.37 10.36
C VAL A 1 15.36 3.40 10.55
N CYS A 2 14.86 3.49 11.78
CA CYS A 2 13.40 3.59 12.03
C CYS A 2 13.01 5.05 12.25
N LEU A 3 11.97 5.52 11.55
CA LEU A 3 11.42 6.88 11.65
C LEU A 3 9.94 6.80 12.03
N PRO A 4 9.60 6.83 13.32
CA PRO A 4 8.21 6.74 13.76
C PRO A 4 7.44 8.03 13.44
N PRO A 5 6.30 7.97 12.71
CA PRO A 5 5.57 9.15 12.28
C PRO A 5 5.15 10.13 13.37
N HIS A 6 4.86 9.68 14.60
CA HIS A 6 4.50 10.61 15.68
C HIS A 6 5.58 11.66 16.02
N GLN A 7 6.80 11.49 15.50
CA GLN A 7 7.91 12.44 15.71
C GLN A 7 8.04 13.48 14.59
N TRP A 8 7.43 13.25 13.42
CA TRP A 8 7.69 14.08 12.23
C TRP A 8 6.46 14.35 11.36
N ALA A 9 5.33 13.68 11.64
CA ALA A 9 4.07 13.84 10.92
C ALA A 9 2.94 14.28 11.86
N ARG A 10 1.95 14.97 11.30
CA ARG A 10 0.70 15.38 11.95
C ARG A 10 -0.48 15.11 11.02
N ASN A 11 -1.68 15.01 11.58
CA ASN A 11 -2.92 14.72 10.86
C ASN A 11 -2.91 13.33 10.15
N THR A 12 -4.03 12.95 9.55
CA THR A 12 -4.22 11.60 8.96
C THR A 12 -4.72 11.69 7.52
N GLY A 13 -4.63 10.61 6.76
CA GLY A 13 -5.07 10.56 5.36
C GLY A 13 -3.95 10.90 4.39
N SER A 14 -4.25 10.90 3.09
CA SER A 14 -3.26 11.12 2.03
C SER A 14 -2.60 12.50 2.07
N GLU A 15 -3.21 13.47 2.74
CA GLU A 15 -2.73 14.85 2.86
C GLU A 15 -2.16 15.16 4.25
N PHE A 16 -1.69 14.14 4.99
CA PHE A 16 -1.07 14.37 6.29
C PHE A 16 0.10 15.36 6.19
N GLU A 17 0.38 16.10 7.24
CA GLU A 17 1.49 17.06 7.28
C GLU A 17 2.78 16.35 7.69
N GLY A 18 3.87 16.53 6.93
CA GLY A 18 5.16 15.93 7.27
C GLY A 18 6.18 16.11 6.15
N ASP A 19 7.44 16.34 6.52
CA ASP A 19 8.55 16.52 5.58
C ASP A 19 9.16 15.16 5.20
N LEU A 20 9.01 14.79 3.93
CA LEU A 20 9.53 13.53 3.38
C LEU A 20 10.98 13.63 2.90
N SER A 21 11.61 14.82 2.94
CA SER A 21 13.01 15.01 2.51
C SER A 21 14.00 14.16 3.32
N ILE A 22 13.62 13.72 4.52
CA ILE A 22 14.39 12.78 5.35
C ILE A 22 14.54 11.40 4.70
N PHE A 23 13.61 10.99 3.84
CA PHE A 23 13.69 9.75 3.07
C PHE A 23 14.51 9.94 1.79
N GLU A 24 14.36 11.08 1.11
CA GLU A 24 15.14 11.46 -0.07
C GLU A 24 16.65 11.57 0.24
N SER A 25 16.98 12.10 1.42
CA SER A 25 18.36 12.32 1.88
C SER A 25 19.01 11.08 2.51
N ALA A 26 18.33 9.94 2.53
CA ALA A 26 18.86 8.71 3.09
C ALA A 26 20.17 8.29 2.38
N PRO A 27 21.24 7.96 3.14
CA PRO A 27 22.49 7.51 2.53
C PRO A 27 22.30 6.27 1.67
N ARG A 28 23.02 6.18 0.54
CA ARG A 28 23.01 4.99 -0.31
C ARG A 28 23.35 3.74 0.50
N GLY A 29 22.58 2.67 0.29
CA GLY A 29 22.72 1.40 1.01
C GLY A 29 21.97 1.33 2.34
N ILE A 30 21.25 2.39 2.74
CA ILE A 30 20.40 2.38 3.92
C ILE A 30 18.95 2.10 3.51
N VAL A 31 18.35 1.12 4.19
CA VAL A 31 16.90 0.90 4.15
C VAL A 31 16.25 1.72 5.26
N MET A 32 15.39 2.65 4.87
CA MET A 32 14.57 3.44 5.77
C MET A 32 13.29 2.66 6.10
N VAL A 33 12.93 2.63 7.38
CA VAL A 33 11.75 1.93 7.87
C VAL A 33 10.86 2.93 8.59
N THR A 34 9.59 2.94 8.26
CA THR A 34 8.52 3.66 8.96
C THR A 34 7.29 2.74 9.02
N HIS A 35 6.27 3.13 9.78
CA HIS A 35 5.09 2.29 10.03
C HIS A 35 3.89 3.17 10.31
N GLY A 36 2.67 2.62 10.18
CA GLY A 36 1.48 3.32 10.67
C GLY A 36 1.61 3.63 12.16
N ASP A 37 1.12 4.80 12.59
CA ASP A 37 1.39 5.31 13.93
C ASP A 37 0.28 6.24 14.41
N VAL A 38 0.23 6.47 15.72
CA VAL A 38 -0.65 7.47 16.32
C VAL A 38 0.02 8.82 16.23
N VAL A 39 -0.61 9.78 15.56
CA VAL A 39 -0.07 11.12 15.36
C VAL A 39 -1.00 12.17 15.94
N ASP A 40 -0.43 13.31 16.33
CA ASP A 40 -1.21 14.47 16.74
C ASP A 40 -2.10 14.94 15.57
N CYS A 41 -3.34 15.27 15.88
CA CYS A 41 -4.27 15.86 14.92
C CYS A 41 -4.73 17.22 15.44
N ASP A 42 -5.14 18.09 14.52
CA ASP A 42 -5.73 19.35 14.92
C ASP A 42 -7.08 19.13 15.60
N SER A 43 -7.44 20.08 16.47
CA SER A 43 -8.72 20.05 17.19
C SER A 43 -9.89 20.08 16.18
N PRO A 44 -10.96 19.30 16.38
CA PRO A 44 -11.35 18.59 17.61
C PRO A 44 -10.89 17.14 17.69
N LYS A 45 -10.08 16.65 16.73
CA LYS A 45 -9.71 15.24 16.66
C LYS A 45 -8.62 14.88 17.66
N ASP A 46 -7.71 15.83 17.94
CA ASP A 46 -6.58 15.78 18.88
C ASP A 46 -5.51 14.72 18.59
N PHE A 47 -5.88 13.50 18.17
CA PHE A 47 -4.98 12.46 17.67
C PHE A 47 -5.68 11.53 16.67
N GLY A 48 -4.90 10.79 15.89
CA GLY A 48 -5.44 9.84 14.91
C GLY A 48 -4.41 8.80 14.49
N ILE A 49 -4.89 7.75 13.84
CA ILE A 49 -4.01 6.72 13.25
C ILE A 49 -3.67 7.17 11.83
N LEU A 50 -2.40 7.51 11.59
CA LEU A 50 -1.87 7.66 10.25
C LEU A 50 -1.55 6.27 9.72
N SER A 51 -2.30 5.84 8.69
CA SER A 51 -2.17 4.51 8.13
C SER A 51 -0.86 4.35 7.36
N GLY A 52 -0.34 3.11 7.33
CA GLY A 52 0.78 2.77 6.43
C GLY A 52 0.45 3.01 4.96
N ASP A 53 -0.84 2.94 4.60
CA ASP A 53 -1.31 3.06 3.21
C ASP A 53 -1.28 4.52 2.73
N ASP A 54 -1.64 5.47 3.60
CA ASP A 54 -1.47 6.90 3.34
C ASP A 54 0.02 7.28 3.29
N LEU A 55 0.85 6.70 4.18
CA LEU A 55 2.30 6.92 4.20
C LEU A 55 2.95 6.47 2.89
N VAL A 56 2.71 5.24 2.45
CA VAL A 56 3.34 4.71 1.22
C VAL A 56 2.85 5.44 -0.03
N TYR A 57 1.63 5.97 -0.04
CA TYR A 57 1.13 6.79 -1.14
C TYR A 57 1.97 8.08 -1.31
N ARG A 58 2.10 8.90 -0.26
CA ARG A 58 2.94 10.11 -0.34
C ARG A 58 4.40 9.77 -0.60
N LEU A 59 4.95 8.76 0.08
CA LEU A 59 6.33 8.32 -0.15
C LEU A 59 6.58 7.86 -1.59
N ALA A 60 5.63 7.16 -2.21
CA ALA A 60 5.80 6.68 -3.57
C ALA A 60 5.68 7.82 -4.59
N THR A 61 4.76 8.75 -4.37
CA THR A 61 4.40 9.78 -5.36
C THR A 61 5.20 11.08 -5.24
N GLU A 62 5.72 11.41 -4.05
CA GLU A 62 6.47 12.66 -3.81
C GLU A 62 7.99 12.47 -3.88
N LEU A 63 8.51 11.28 -3.55
CA LEU A 63 9.95 11.01 -3.63
C LEU A 63 10.39 10.80 -5.07
N SER A 64 11.57 11.31 -5.41
CA SER A 64 12.09 11.13 -6.76
C SER A 64 12.58 9.70 -7.02
N GLY A 65 12.33 9.20 -8.23
CA GLY A 65 12.91 7.94 -8.71
C GLY A 65 12.26 6.65 -8.18
N VAL A 66 11.15 6.75 -7.44
CA VAL A 66 10.34 5.57 -7.10
C VAL A 66 9.74 4.98 -8.38
N LYS A 67 9.94 3.69 -8.59
CA LYS A 67 9.45 2.97 -9.78
C LYS A 67 8.29 2.03 -9.46
N ARG A 68 8.24 1.53 -8.22
CA ARG A 68 7.32 0.48 -7.80
C ARG A 68 6.86 0.69 -6.37
N LEU A 69 5.59 0.36 -6.12
CA LEU A 69 5.01 0.18 -4.80
C LEU A 69 4.56 -1.28 -4.69
N VAL A 70 5.08 -2.00 -3.70
CA VAL A 70 4.76 -3.41 -3.47
C VAL A 70 4.09 -3.55 -2.11
N PHE A 71 2.84 -3.99 -2.10
CA PHE A 71 2.13 -4.38 -0.88
C PHE A 71 2.39 -5.87 -0.61
N ALA A 72 3.01 -6.15 0.55
CA ALA A 72 3.21 -7.51 1.05
C ALA A 72 2.01 -7.93 1.90
N MET A 73 1.22 -8.87 1.40
CA MET A 73 -0.04 -9.33 1.99
C MET A 73 0.17 -10.58 2.87
N GLY A 74 -0.46 -10.64 4.04
CA GLY A 74 -0.49 -11.83 4.89
C GLY A 74 -1.68 -12.72 4.57
N GLY A 75 -1.49 -14.05 4.61
CA GLY A 75 -2.55 -15.05 4.42
C GLY A 75 -3.16 -15.16 3.01
N VAL A 76 -2.81 -14.29 2.07
CA VAL A 76 -3.34 -14.29 0.69
C VAL A 76 -2.25 -13.99 -0.35
N GLU A 77 -2.52 -14.38 -1.59
CA GLU A 77 -1.58 -14.19 -2.71
C GLU A 77 -1.65 -12.80 -3.36
N GLY A 78 -2.76 -12.08 -3.15
CA GLY A 78 -3.08 -10.78 -3.75
C GLY A 78 -4.53 -10.40 -3.41
N VAL A 79 -5.18 -9.65 -4.29
CA VAL A 79 -6.63 -9.34 -4.20
C VAL A 79 -7.42 -10.55 -4.69
N LEU A 80 -8.47 -10.92 -3.96
CA LEU A 80 -9.34 -12.04 -4.30
C LEU A 80 -10.72 -11.54 -4.73
N THR A 81 -11.44 -12.33 -5.53
CA THR A 81 -12.84 -12.06 -5.92
C THR A 81 -13.82 -12.17 -4.74
N ASP A 82 -13.46 -12.96 -3.73
CA ASP A 82 -14.27 -13.22 -2.54
C ASP A 82 -13.37 -13.18 -1.30
N PRO A 83 -13.94 -13.04 -0.08
CA PRO A 83 -13.19 -13.16 1.15
C PRO A 83 -12.35 -14.44 1.21
N PRO A 84 -11.13 -14.39 1.77
CA PRO A 84 -10.29 -15.57 1.91
C PRO A 84 -10.97 -16.59 2.82
N THR A 85 -10.94 -17.85 2.40
CA THR A 85 -11.55 -18.98 3.13
C THR A 85 -10.56 -20.10 3.39
N GLU A 86 -9.28 -19.91 3.04
CA GLU A 86 -8.20 -20.90 3.00
C GLU A 86 -8.42 -22.03 1.96
N ASN A 87 -9.64 -22.19 1.44
CA ASN A 87 -10.01 -23.14 0.40
C ASN A 87 -10.19 -22.42 -0.94
N ASN A 88 -9.45 -22.87 -1.96
CA ASN A 88 -9.51 -22.38 -3.34
C ASN A 88 -9.19 -20.89 -3.52
N ASP A 89 -8.54 -20.24 -2.53
CA ASP A 89 -8.20 -18.81 -2.63
C ASP A 89 -7.24 -18.52 -3.80
N ALA A 90 -6.39 -19.49 -4.16
CA ALA A 90 -5.54 -19.43 -5.34
C ALA A 90 -6.31 -19.29 -6.67
N GLU A 91 -7.53 -19.84 -6.76
CA GLU A 91 -8.40 -19.76 -7.96
C GLU A 91 -9.18 -18.45 -8.02
N LYS A 92 -9.33 -17.78 -6.87
CA LYS A 92 -10.04 -16.50 -6.73
C LYS A 92 -9.10 -15.29 -6.91
N LEU A 93 -7.81 -15.52 -7.15
CA LEU A 93 -6.83 -14.47 -7.31
C LEU A 93 -7.16 -13.62 -8.55
N ILE A 94 -7.29 -12.31 -8.33
CA ILE A 94 -7.37 -11.33 -9.41
C ILE A 94 -5.93 -10.96 -9.80
N GLU A 95 -5.43 -11.47 -10.92
CA GLU A 95 -4.04 -11.21 -11.34
C GLU A 95 -3.84 -9.77 -11.84
N THR A 96 -4.87 -9.18 -12.44
CA THR A 96 -4.90 -7.78 -12.87
C THR A 96 -6.22 -7.19 -12.43
N LEU A 97 -6.17 -6.11 -11.64
CA LEU A 97 -7.34 -5.39 -11.18
C LEU A 97 -7.35 -4.01 -11.82
N HIS A 98 -8.36 -3.73 -12.64
CA HIS A 98 -8.54 -2.40 -13.22
C HIS A 98 -9.32 -1.48 -12.26
N GLN A 99 -9.02 -0.18 -12.28
CA GLN A 99 -9.66 0.77 -11.37
C GLN A 99 -11.19 0.76 -11.48
N HIS A 100 -11.73 0.64 -12.70
CA HIS A 100 -13.17 0.62 -12.93
C HIS A 100 -13.87 -0.62 -12.33
N GLU A 101 -13.17 -1.75 -12.22
CA GLU A 101 -13.70 -2.99 -11.64
C GLU A 101 -13.73 -2.92 -10.10
N ALA A 102 -12.72 -2.27 -9.51
CA ALA A 102 -12.58 -2.18 -8.06
C ALA A 102 -13.62 -1.28 -7.37
N PHE A 103 -14.15 -0.29 -8.08
CA PHE A 103 -15.09 0.69 -7.52
C PHE A 103 -16.54 0.52 -8.00
N ASP A 104 -16.84 -0.54 -8.76
CA ASP A 104 -18.22 -0.90 -9.03
C ASP A 104 -18.91 -1.33 -7.71
N GLY A 105 -20.16 -0.91 -7.51
CA GLY A 105 -20.81 -0.87 -6.19
C GLY A 105 -20.82 -2.21 -5.45
N GLU A 106 -20.97 -3.33 -6.18
CA GLU A 106 -20.92 -4.68 -5.61
C GLU A 106 -19.49 -5.12 -5.21
N HIS A 107 -18.47 -4.71 -5.97
CA HIS A 107 -17.07 -5.05 -5.71
C HIS A 107 -16.45 -4.21 -4.59
N ARG A 108 -16.91 -2.98 -4.40
CA ARG A 108 -16.44 -2.12 -3.30
C ARG A 108 -16.83 -2.67 -1.92
N GLU A 109 -18.05 -3.21 -1.79
CA GLU A 109 -18.48 -3.91 -0.57
C GLU A 109 -17.69 -5.21 -0.37
N GLN A 110 -17.38 -5.93 -1.46
CA GLN A 110 -16.54 -7.14 -1.45
C GLN A 110 -15.08 -6.87 -1.04
N LEU A 111 -14.48 -5.74 -1.46
CA LEU A 111 -13.14 -5.35 -1.03
C LEU A 111 -13.11 -5.01 0.46
N ASP A 112 -14.16 -4.40 1.01
CA ASP A 112 -14.20 -4.02 2.43
C ASP A 112 -14.36 -5.24 3.36
N VAL A 113 -15.09 -6.29 2.93
CA VAL A 113 -15.24 -7.54 3.70
C VAL A 113 -13.97 -8.41 3.78
N THR A 114 -12.93 -8.10 3.01
CA THR A 114 -11.61 -8.78 3.12
C THR A 114 -10.76 -8.32 4.31
N GLY A 115 -11.29 -7.44 5.16
CA GLY A 115 -10.59 -7.00 6.37
C GLY A 115 -9.72 -5.76 6.18
N GLY A 116 -10.20 -4.79 5.41
CA GLY A 116 -9.56 -3.47 5.30
C GLY A 116 -8.55 -3.31 4.17
N ILE A 117 -8.62 -4.12 3.10
CA ILE A 117 -7.78 -3.92 1.90
C ILE A 117 -8.22 -2.71 1.06
N GLY A 118 -9.45 -2.22 1.25
CA GLY A 118 -10.03 -1.16 0.43
C GLY A 118 -9.13 0.09 0.33
N LEU A 119 -8.57 0.53 1.47
CA LEU A 119 -7.65 1.68 1.49
C LEU A 119 -6.33 1.38 0.77
N LYS A 120 -5.80 0.16 0.86
CA LYS A 120 -4.59 -0.27 0.13
C LYS A 120 -4.79 -0.19 -1.37
N VAL A 121 -5.91 -0.73 -1.85
CA VAL A 121 -6.27 -0.73 -3.27
C VAL A 121 -6.53 0.69 -3.75
N GLU A 122 -7.24 1.51 -2.98
CA GLU A 122 -7.48 2.92 -3.30
C GLU A 122 -6.18 3.70 -3.44
N ARG A 123 -5.30 3.65 -2.43
CA ARG A 123 -3.98 4.30 -2.45
C ARG A 123 -3.08 3.72 -3.52
N GLY A 124 -3.22 2.43 -3.80
CA GLY A 124 -2.53 1.73 -4.88
C GLY A 124 -2.92 2.29 -6.25
N PHE A 125 -4.21 2.46 -6.56
CA PHE A 125 -4.65 3.07 -7.82
C PHE A 125 -4.22 4.52 -7.94
N GLN A 126 -4.33 5.30 -6.86
CA GLN A 126 -3.84 6.68 -6.86
C GLN A 126 -2.33 6.74 -7.14
N THR A 127 -1.55 5.81 -6.57
CA THR A 127 -0.11 5.68 -6.87
C THR A 127 0.13 5.27 -8.33
N ALA A 128 -0.65 4.30 -8.84
CA ALA A 128 -0.52 3.81 -10.22
C ALA A 128 -0.80 4.90 -11.26
N ALA A 129 -1.76 5.79 -10.98
CA ALA A 129 -2.06 6.95 -11.82
C ALA A 129 -0.87 7.92 -11.98
N HIS A 130 0.13 7.86 -11.08
CA HIS A 130 1.39 8.60 -11.19
C HIS A 130 2.47 7.88 -12.03
N GLY A 131 2.12 6.76 -12.68
CA GLY A 131 3.03 5.99 -13.53
C GLY A 131 3.98 5.06 -12.75
N ILE A 132 3.70 4.82 -11.48
CA ILE A 132 4.43 3.89 -10.61
C ILE A 132 3.76 2.52 -10.71
N ALA A 133 4.53 1.45 -10.94
CA ALA A 133 3.95 0.11 -11.00
C ALA A 133 3.54 -0.35 -9.59
N VAL A 134 2.29 -0.81 -9.43
CA VAL A 134 1.76 -1.23 -8.12
C VAL A 134 1.39 -2.70 -8.13
N HIS A 135 1.95 -3.43 -7.17
CA HIS A 135 1.77 -4.88 -7.03
C HIS A 135 1.31 -5.23 -5.61
N LEU A 136 0.35 -6.14 -5.49
CA LEU A 136 -0.02 -6.79 -4.23
C LEU A 136 0.38 -8.25 -4.32
N VAL A 137 1.30 -8.69 -3.46
CA VAL A 137 1.86 -10.04 -3.49
C VAL A 137 1.83 -10.66 -2.09
N SER A 138 1.87 -11.99 -1.98
CA SER A 138 2.05 -12.64 -0.68
C SER A 138 3.40 -12.23 -0.06
N GLY A 139 3.35 -11.69 1.15
CA GLY A 139 4.51 -11.40 1.99
C GLY A 139 5.06 -12.61 2.75
N GLU A 140 4.37 -13.75 2.68
CA GLU A 140 4.76 -15.00 3.35
C GLU A 140 5.64 -15.91 2.47
N ILE A 141 5.91 -15.46 1.24
CA ILE A 141 6.79 -16.14 0.29
C ILE A 141 7.99 -15.23 0.01
N ASP A 142 9.13 -15.60 0.58
CA ASP A 142 10.36 -14.79 0.64
C ASP A 142 10.76 -14.17 -0.70
N GLU A 143 10.65 -14.92 -1.81
CA GLU A 143 11.06 -14.45 -3.13
C GLU A 143 10.11 -13.42 -3.73
N ARG A 144 8.80 -13.45 -3.40
CA ARG A 144 7.78 -12.64 -4.10
C ARG A 144 8.01 -11.15 -3.93
N VAL A 145 8.25 -10.71 -2.69
CA VAL A 145 8.44 -9.28 -2.39
C VAL A 145 9.73 -8.78 -3.04
N ARG A 146 10.80 -9.58 -3.02
CA ARG A 146 12.07 -9.25 -3.66
C ARG A 146 11.89 -9.09 -5.17
N ASP A 147 11.31 -10.09 -5.82
CA ASP A 147 11.19 -10.17 -7.27
C ASP A 147 10.22 -9.08 -7.79
N ALA A 148 9.14 -8.80 -7.05
CA ALA A 148 8.26 -7.65 -7.31
C ALA A 148 9.01 -6.31 -7.26
N CYS A 149 9.88 -6.11 -6.27
CA CYS A 149 10.69 -4.89 -6.16
C CYS A 149 11.67 -4.76 -7.34
N LEU A 150 12.27 -5.87 -7.77
CA LEU A 150 13.16 -5.93 -8.95
C LEU A 150 12.41 -5.67 -10.25
N GLY A 151 11.11 -6.00 -10.29
CA GLY A 151 10.25 -5.86 -11.45
C GLY A 151 10.13 -7.11 -12.29
N ASP A 152 10.43 -8.25 -11.70
CA ASP A 152 10.20 -9.55 -12.30
C ASP A 152 8.71 -9.90 -12.22
N ASP A 153 8.26 -10.78 -13.11
CA ASP A 153 6.89 -11.28 -13.09
C ASP A 153 6.69 -12.21 -11.90
N VAL A 154 5.67 -11.93 -11.10
CA VAL A 154 5.40 -12.63 -9.85
C VAL A 154 3.90 -12.86 -9.69
N ARG A 155 3.55 -13.99 -9.08
CA ARG A 155 2.16 -14.28 -8.74
C ARG A 155 1.65 -13.29 -7.68
N GLY A 156 0.58 -12.58 -8.03
CA GLY A 156 -0.08 -11.57 -7.22
C GLY A 156 -1.07 -10.76 -8.06
N THR A 157 -1.42 -9.56 -7.60
CA THR A 157 -2.31 -8.64 -8.31
C THR A 157 -1.55 -7.41 -8.77
N ILE A 158 -1.70 -7.05 -10.05
CA ILE A 158 -1.23 -5.79 -10.62
C ILE A 158 -2.40 -4.81 -10.67
N LEU A 159 -2.19 -3.58 -10.19
CA LEU A 159 -3.20 -2.52 -10.32
C LEU A 159 -2.98 -1.73 -11.62
N VAL A 160 -4.04 -1.63 -12.42
CA VAL A 160 -4.05 -0.87 -13.67
C VAL A 160 -5.03 0.30 -13.55
N PRO A 161 -4.55 1.57 -13.56
CA PRO A 161 -5.41 2.75 -13.48
C PRO A 161 -6.28 2.91 -14.72
#